data_AF-A0A368T5K0-F1
#
_entry.id   AF-A0A368T5K0-F1
#
_cell.length_a   1.000
_cell.length_b   1.000
_cell.length_c   1.000
_cell.angle_alpha   90.00
_cell.angle_beta   90.00
_cell.angle_gamma   90.00
#
_symmetry.space_group_name_H-M   'P 1'
#
loop_
_entity.id
_entity.type
_entity.pdbx_description
1 polymer ?
#
loop_
_entity_poly.entity_id
_entity_poly.type
_entity_poly.pdbx_seq_one_letter_code
_entity_poly.pdbx_strand_id
1 'polypeptide(L)'
;MLKKTFAASAIVAAASGVILAGTPAFADDWNTSGNGSILGGNQVGVDVDVPINVCGNAIAVLGNAGANCEDSNAIAAEVDDNHVWKW
;
A
#
# COMPACT_ATOMS: atom_id res chain seq x y z
N MET A 1 28.81 11.69 33.51
CA MET A 1 28.32 10.45 32.87
C MET A 1 27.49 10.72 31.59
N LEU A 2 27.73 11.85 30.92
CA LEU A 2 26.99 12.36 29.74
C LEU A 2 27.39 11.72 28.39
N LYS A 3 28.19 10.64 28.44
CA LYS A 3 28.77 10.01 27.25
C LYS A 3 27.88 8.90 26.67
N LYS A 4 26.94 8.37 27.46
CA LYS A 4 26.07 7.24 27.07
C LYS A 4 24.74 7.65 26.44
N THR A 5 24.36 8.93 26.52
CA THR A 5 23.09 9.45 26.01
C THR A 5 23.12 9.74 24.50
N PHE A 6 24.28 10.02 23.92
CA PHE A 6 24.40 10.23 22.47
C PHE A 6 24.37 8.93 21.65
N ALA A 7 24.81 7.81 22.21
CA ALA A 7 24.75 6.51 21.53
C ALA A 7 23.31 5.97 21.40
N ALA A 8 22.38 6.46 22.22
CA ALA A 8 20.98 6.04 22.21
C ALA A 8 20.15 6.70 21.10
N SER A 9 20.59 7.81 20.50
CA SER A 9 19.83 8.47 19.43
C SER A 9 19.95 7.77 18.07
N ALA A 10 21.00 6.97 17.87
CA ALA A 10 21.20 6.21 16.64
C ALA A 10 20.15 5.08 16.47
N ILE A 11 19.62 4.53 17.57
CA ILE A 11 18.59 3.48 17.53
C ILE A 11 17.24 4.05 17.12
N VAL A 12 16.97 5.33 17.43
CA VAL A 12 15.71 6.00 17.07
C VAL A 12 15.65 6.34 15.58
N ALA A 13 16.79 6.57 14.92
CA ALA A 13 16.84 6.87 13.49
C ALA A 13 16.61 5.65 12.58
N ALA A 14 16.90 4.44 13.06
CA ALA A 14 16.71 3.22 12.27
C ALA A 14 15.26 2.71 12.25
N ALA A 15 14.46 3.08 13.26
CA ALA A 15 13.06 2.65 13.35
C ALA A 15 12.10 3.53 12.53
N SER A 16 12.49 4.75 12.16
CA SER A 16 11.67 5.70 11.40
C SER A 16 11.76 5.55 9.88
N GLY A 17 12.65 4.69 9.37
CA GLY A 17 12.84 4.49 7.93
C GLY A 17 11.75 3.69 7.21
N VAL A 18 10.86 3.00 7.92
CA VAL A 18 9.88 2.06 7.33
C VAL A 18 8.47 2.66 7.18
N ILE A 19 8.14 3.75 7.88
CA ILE A 19 6.76 4.29 7.88
C ILE A 19 6.41 5.02 6.56
N LEU A 20 7.42 5.33 5.74
CA LEU A 20 7.26 5.94 4.41
C LEU A 20 7.35 4.91 3.25
N ALA A 21 7.35 3.61 3.55
CA ALA A 21 7.21 2.60 2.51
C ALA A 21 5.81 2.76 1.90
N GLY A 22 5.73 3.46 0.77
CA GLY A 22 4.50 3.68 0.03
C GLY A 22 3.73 2.37 -0.13
N THR A 23 2.41 2.47 -0.15
CA THR A 23 1.54 1.33 -0.46
C THR A 23 2.04 0.66 -1.74
N PRO A 24 2.11 -0.69 -1.79
CA PRO A 24 2.47 -1.34 -3.03
C PRO A 24 1.45 -0.94 -4.10
N ALA A 25 1.91 -0.28 -5.15
CA ALA A 25 1.14 -0.18 -6.38
C ALA A 25 1.18 -1.57 -7.01
N PHE A 26 0.06 -2.28 -6.99
CA PHE A 26 -0.10 -3.51 -7.74
C PHE A 26 -0.22 -3.11 -9.22
N ALA A 27 0.77 -3.42 -10.03
CA ALA A 27 0.65 -3.30 -11.48
C ALA A 27 -0.07 -4.55 -11.99
N ASP A 28 -1.14 -4.36 -12.77
CA ASP A 28 -1.80 -5.47 -13.45
C ASP A 28 -0.91 -5.98 -14.59
N ASP A 29 -0.27 -7.14 -14.39
CA ASP A 29 0.54 -7.79 -15.43
C ASP A 29 -0.28 -8.88 -16.13
N TRP A 30 -0.78 -8.56 -17.32
CA TRP A 30 -1.63 -9.44 -18.12
C TRP A 30 -0.77 -10.29 -19.04
N ASN A 31 -0.52 -11.53 -18.66
CA ASN A 31 0.36 -12.41 -19.43
C ASN A 31 -0.33 -13.70 -19.86
N THR A 32 -0.14 -14.06 -21.13
CA THR A 32 -0.46 -15.40 -21.65
C THR A 32 0.75 -15.95 -22.40
N SER A 33 1.08 -17.22 -22.16
CA SER A 33 2.21 -17.88 -22.84
C SER A 33 1.89 -18.27 -24.28
N GLY A 34 0.60 -18.33 -24.66
CA GLY A 34 0.12 -18.64 -26.02
C GLY A 34 0.53 -19.98 -26.62
N ASN A 35 1.30 -20.82 -25.90
CA ASN A 35 1.98 -21.96 -26.50
C ASN A 35 1.00 -23.05 -26.95
N GLY A 36 1.01 -23.37 -28.25
CA GLY A 36 0.12 -24.38 -28.86
C GLY A 36 -1.34 -23.97 -28.99
N SER A 37 -1.68 -22.69 -28.83
CA SER A 37 -3.07 -22.24 -28.80
C SER A 37 -3.60 -21.84 -30.17
N ILE A 38 -4.80 -22.33 -30.53
CA ILE A 38 -5.50 -21.95 -31.77
C ILE A 38 -6.41 -20.72 -31.54
N LEU A 39 -6.95 -20.53 -30.33
CA LEU A 39 -7.89 -19.43 -29.99
C LEU A 39 -7.71 -18.86 -28.56
N GLY A 40 -6.57 -19.09 -27.90
CA GLY A 40 -6.36 -18.68 -26.50
C GLY A 40 -5.63 -17.34 -26.35
N GLY A 41 -5.61 -16.82 -25.12
CA GLY A 41 -5.08 -15.51 -24.79
C GLY A 41 -6.14 -14.42 -24.64
N ASN A 42 -7.43 -14.79 -24.67
CA ASN A 42 -8.54 -13.86 -24.45
C ASN A 42 -8.60 -13.46 -22.97
N GLN A 43 -8.01 -12.32 -22.65
CA GLN A 43 -8.05 -11.70 -21.33
C GLN A 43 -8.96 -10.47 -21.42
N VAL A 44 -9.87 -10.33 -20.46
CA VAL A 44 -10.78 -9.18 -20.36
C VAL A 44 -10.57 -8.57 -18.99
N GLY A 45 -10.38 -7.26 -18.98
CA GLY A 45 -10.13 -6.48 -17.77
C GLY A 45 -11.36 -5.77 -17.33
N VAL A 46 -11.55 -5.74 -16.03
CA VAL A 46 -12.52 -4.91 -15.38
C VAL A 46 -11.78 -4.26 -14.23
N ASP A 47 -11.82 -2.94 -14.18
CA ASP A 47 -11.27 -2.18 -13.08
C ASP A 47 -12.21 -2.36 -11.88
N VAL A 48 -11.64 -2.76 -10.74
CA VAL A 48 -12.40 -3.00 -9.51
C VAL A 48 -11.78 -2.18 -8.39
N ASP A 49 -12.41 -1.04 -8.10
CA ASP A 49 -12.04 -0.19 -6.98
C ASP A 49 -12.70 -0.65 -5.68
N VAL A 50 -11.89 -0.89 -4.64
CA VAL A 50 -12.37 -1.29 -3.32
C VAL A 50 -11.83 -0.29 -2.29
N PRO A 51 -12.69 0.45 -1.56
CA PRO A 51 -12.25 1.37 -0.53
C PRO A 51 -11.75 0.58 0.69
N ILE A 52 -10.44 0.33 0.76
CA ILE A 52 -9.80 -0.29 1.92
C ILE A 52 -9.28 0.79 2.85
N ASN A 53 -9.76 0.77 4.09
CA ASN A 53 -9.27 1.65 5.14
C ASN A 53 -8.39 0.89 6.14
N VAL A 54 -7.17 1.37 6.38
CA VAL A 54 -6.24 0.80 7.37
C VAL A 54 -5.98 1.86 8.44
N CYS A 55 -6.82 1.90 9.46
CA CYS A 55 -6.75 2.85 10.55
C CYS A 55 -6.49 2.14 11.89
N GLY A 56 -6.14 2.90 12.93
CA GLY A 56 -6.05 2.34 14.28
C GLY A 56 -4.70 1.68 14.60
N ASN A 57 -3.65 2.01 13.86
CA ASN A 57 -2.32 1.45 14.09
C ASN A 57 -1.54 2.30 15.11
N ALA A 58 -1.15 1.69 16.24
CA ALA A 58 -0.24 2.30 17.20
C ALA A 58 0.84 1.31 17.64
N ILE A 59 2.07 1.80 17.74
CA ILE A 59 3.24 1.02 18.15
C ILE A 59 3.94 1.82 19.26
N ALA A 60 4.22 1.20 20.40
CA ALA A 60 5.00 1.82 21.48
C ALA A 60 6.16 0.92 21.90
N VAL A 61 7.33 1.53 22.11
CA VAL A 61 8.58 0.82 22.41
C VAL A 61 8.93 0.84 23.90
N LEU A 62 8.58 1.91 24.64
CA LEU A 62 8.91 2.09 26.06
C LEU A 62 7.76 2.72 26.88
N GLY A 63 6.54 2.77 26.33
CA GLY A 63 5.41 3.50 26.92
C GLY A 63 4.05 3.04 26.41
N ASN A 64 3.00 3.83 26.63
CA ASN A 64 1.63 3.50 26.22
C ASN A 64 1.33 3.97 24.78
N ALA A 65 0.74 3.10 23.97
CA ALA A 65 0.20 3.42 22.65
C ALA A 65 -1.34 3.33 22.69
N GLY A 66 -2.00 4.31 22.07
CA GLY A 66 -3.44 4.28 21.83
C GLY A 66 -3.70 4.65 20.38
N ALA A 67 -4.69 4.03 19.78
CA ALA A 67 -5.12 4.31 18.42
C ALA A 67 -6.65 4.21 18.35
N ASN A 68 -7.25 5.18 17.67
CA ASN A 68 -8.69 5.29 17.53
C ASN A 68 -9.05 5.42 16.04
N CYS A 69 -10.23 4.97 15.67
CA CYS A 69 -10.87 5.27 14.40
C CYS A 69 -12.33 5.60 14.66
N GLU A 70 -12.80 6.70 14.12
CA GLU A 70 -14.19 7.14 14.31
C GLU A 70 -14.94 7.13 12.98
N ASP A 71 -14.32 7.60 11.90
CA ASP A 71 -14.74 7.40 10.52
C ASP A 71 -13.56 7.77 9.61
N SER A 72 -13.17 6.91 8.68
CA SER A 72 -11.98 7.16 7.85
C SER A 72 -12.29 7.64 6.44
N ASN A 73 -13.58 7.73 6.08
CA ASN A 73 -14.04 8.24 4.79
C ASN A 73 -13.31 7.63 3.59
N ALA A 74 -12.98 6.33 3.66
CA ALA A 74 -12.38 5.65 2.52
C ALA A 74 -13.39 5.63 1.38
N ILE A 75 -13.03 6.32 0.30
CA ILE A 75 -13.79 6.38 -0.92
C ILE A 75 -12.98 5.71 -2.02
N ALA A 76 -13.64 4.86 -2.80
CA ALA A 76 -13.14 4.44 -4.08
C ALA A 76 -13.38 5.62 -5.02
N ALA A 77 -12.34 6.43 -5.23
CA ALA A 77 -12.37 7.47 -6.24
C ALA A 77 -11.81 6.87 -7.52
N GLU A 78 -12.71 6.61 -8.46
CA GLU A 78 -12.33 6.29 -9.83
C GLU A 78 -11.60 7.51 -10.40
N VAL A 79 -10.31 7.37 -10.68
CA VAL A 79 -9.58 8.34 -11.49
C VAL A 79 -9.88 7.93 -12.93
N ASP A 80 -10.78 8.67 -13.60
CA ASP A 80 -11.04 8.52 -15.03
C ASP A 80 -9.78 8.97 -15.81
N ASP A 81 -8.78 8.09 -15.84
CA ASP A 81 -7.89 8.04 -16.98
C ASP A 81 -8.75 7.54 -18.14
N ASN A 82 -8.63 8.15 -19.33
CA ASN A 82 -9.38 7.79 -20.54
C ASN A 82 -9.07 6.36 -21.04
N HIS A 83 -9.10 5.32 -20.19
CA HIS A 83 -9.16 3.90 -20.53
C HIS A 83 -10.57 3.55 -21.01
N VAL A 84 -11.06 4.37 -21.94
CA VAL A 84 -12.21 4.06 -22.74
C VAL A 84 -11.75 3.03 -23.77
N TRP A 85 -12.18 1.78 -23.60
CA TRP A 85 -12.26 0.79 -24.67
C TRP A 85 -13.24 1.32 -25.74
N LYS A 86 -12.79 2.32 -26.49
CA LYS A 86 -13.53 2.95 -27.59
C LYS A 86 -13.31 2.05 -28.79
N TRP A 87 -14.34 1.28 -29.12
CA TRP A 87 -14.49 0.66 -30.43
C TRP A 87 -14.59 1.73 -31.52
#